data_AF-A0A7J4RB27-F1
#
_entry.id   AF-A0A7J4RB27-F1
#
_cell.length_a   1.000
_cell.length_b   1.000
_cell.length_c   1.000
_cell.angle_alpha   90.00
_cell.angle_beta   90.00
_cell.angle_gamma   90.00
#
_symmetry.space_group_name_H-M   'P 1'
#
loop_
_entity.id
_entity.type
_entity.pdbx_description
1 polymer ?
#
loop_
_entity_poly.entity_id
_entity_poly.type
_entity_poly.pdbx_seq_one_letter_code
_entity_poly.pdbx_strand_id
1 'polypeptide(L)'
;MVMKLCLLVPLASGEEVRQVLLEQECLDRAFTPRRIGDELALPVHEGFLSDAIDMEHRLEQVDVEPAPPAIDPHSRLYNTIASLSGVSEALLQSVPKKWERLDDLILFPKDAFQEQGWESLILQYPEFFSIVAR
;
A
#
# COMPACT_ATOMS: atom_id res chain seq x y z
N MET A 1 -18.89 0.97 -0.89
CA MET A 1 -18.81 2.24 -1.63
C MET A 1 -18.95 3.38 -0.63
N VAL A 2 -18.21 4.46 -0.87
CA VAL A 2 -18.21 5.68 -0.05
C VAL A 2 -18.27 6.88 -1.00
N MET A 3 -19.08 7.88 -0.67
CA MET A 3 -19.14 9.14 -1.41
C MET A 3 -17.85 9.93 -1.17
N LYS A 4 -17.17 10.30 -2.24
CA LYS A 4 -15.96 11.14 -2.20
C LYS A 4 -15.98 12.20 -3.28
N LEU A 5 -15.37 13.34 -2.97
CA LEU A 5 -15.08 14.36 -3.97
C LEU A 5 -14.10 13.78 -4.98
N CYS A 6 -14.49 13.77 -6.24
CA CYS A 6 -13.70 13.28 -7.34
C CYS A 6 -13.54 14.36 -8.40
N LEU A 7 -12.36 14.40 -8.99
CA LEU A 7 -12.10 15.12 -10.23
C LEU A 7 -12.48 14.19 -11.39
N LEU A 8 -13.52 14.56 -12.14
CA LEU A 8 -13.91 13.86 -13.35
C LEU A 8 -13.20 14.49 -14.54
N VAL A 9 -12.52 13.65 -15.29
CA VAL A 9 -11.76 14.02 -16.49
C VAL A 9 -12.05 13.05 -17.63
N PRO A 10 -11.91 13.47 -18.90
CA PRO A 10 -11.97 12.54 -20.02
C PRO A 10 -10.99 11.37 -19.86
N LEU A 11 -11.39 10.17 -20.25
CA LEU A 11 -10.51 8.99 -20.16
C LEU A 11 -9.19 9.15 -20.91
N ALA A 12 -9.21 9.91 -22.03
CA ALA A 12 -8.02 10.17 -22.84
C ALA A 12 -6.92 10.91 -22.07
N SER A 13 -7.28 11.73 -21.08
CA SER A 13 -6.36 12.47 -20.22
C SER A 13 -6.22 11.88 -18.82
N GLY A 14 -6.93 10.80 -18.51
CA GLY A 14 -7.04 10.27 -17.15
C GLY A 14 -5.71 9.92 -16.48
N GLU A 15 -4.76 9.32 -17.21
CA GLU A 15 -3.45 8.99 -16.64
C GLU A 15 -2.56 10.22 -16.46
N GLU A 16 -2.60 11.17 -17.40
CA GLU A 16 -1.85 12.42 -17.30
C GLU A 16 -2.29 13.22 -16.06
N VAL A 17 -3.60 13.40 -15.89
CA VAL A 17 -4.16 14.08 -14.71
C VAL A 17 -3.87 13.31 -13.43
N ARG A 18 -3.94 11.97 -13.46
CA ARG A 18 -3.60 11.15 -12.29
C ARG A 18 -2.15 11.35 -11.85
N GLN A 19 -1.20 11.46 -12.79
CA GLN A 19 0.20 11.75 -12.46
C GLN A 19 0.36 13.12 -11.81
N VAL A 20 -0.29 14.15 -12.35
CA VAL A 20 -0.29 15.50 -11.74
C VAL A 20 -0.84 15.46 -10.31
N LEU A 21 -1.95 14.76 -10.08
CA LEU A 21 -2.53 14.62 -8.73
C LEU A 21 -1.64 13.82 -7.77
N LEU A 22 -0.83 12.88 -8.28
CA LEU A 22 0.15 12.15 -7.47
C LEU A 22 1.34 13.03 -7.08
N GLU A 23 1.88 13.80 -8.03
CA GLU A 23 2.99 14.72 -7.82
C GLU A 23 2.63 15.85 -6.83
N GLN A 24 1.38 16.31 -6.88
CA GLN A 24 0.85 17.33 -5.98
C GLN A 24 0.31 16.78 -4.66
N GLU A 25 0.42 15.46 -4.42
CA GLU A 25 -0.13 14.78 -3.24
C GLU A 25 -1.62 15.05 -2.99
N CYS A 26 -2.38 15.33 -4.05
CA CYS A 26 -3.80 15.67 -4.00
C CYS A 26 -4.72 14.45 -4.18
N LEU A 27 -4.21 13.36 -4.75
CA LEU A 27 -4.97 12.14 -4.99
C LEU A 27 -5.21 11.35 -3.69
N ASP A 28 -6.47 11.09 -3.36
CA ASP A 28 -6.84 10.24 -2.22
C ASP A 28 -6.64 8.75 -2.56
N ARG A 29 -5.43 8.26 -2.31
CA ARG A 29 -5.00 6.88 -2.62
C ARG A 29 -5.70 5.80 -1.79
N ALA A 30 -6.50 6.17 -0.79
CA ALA A 30 -7.31 5.23 -0.05
C ALA A 30 -8.53 4.72 -0.85
N PHE A 31 -8.78 5.28 -2.04
CA PHE A 31 -9.91 4.93 -2.91
C PHE A 31 -9.44 4.64 -4.34
N THR A 32 -10.14 3.73 -5.02
CA THR A 32 -9.83 3.38 -6.40
C THR A 32 -10.51 4.36 -7.37
N PRO A 33 -9.78 4.91 -8.37
CA PRO A 33 -10.39 5.65 -9.46
C PRO A 33 -11.50 4.87 -10.16
N ARG A 34 -12.60 5.54 -10.48
CA ARG A 34 -13.78 4.90 -11.05
C ARG A 34 -14.05 5.41 -12.46
N ARG A 35 -14.20 4.51 -13.42
CA ARG A 35 -14.66 4.87 -14.77
C ARG A 35 -16.17 5.11 -14.77
N ILE A 36 -16.60 6.20 -15.39
CA ILE A 36 -18.01 6.56 -15.59
C ILE A 36 -18.20 6.96 -17.05
N GLY A 37 -18.74 6.05 -17.87
CA GLY A 37 -18.84 6.26 -19.31
C GLY A 37 -17.46 6.51 -19.95
N ASP A 38 -17.29 7.70 -20.53
CA ASP A 38 -16.05 8.16 -21.17
C ASP A 38 -15.18 9.05 -20.27
N GLU A 39 -15.50 9.10 -18.97
CA GLU A 39 -14.78 9.87 -17.96
C GLU A 39 -14.17 8.95 -16.89
N LEU A 40 -13.14 9.47 -16.23
CA LEU A 40 -12.49 8.88 -15.08
C LEU A 40 -12.69 9.79 -13.87
N ALA A 41 -13.33 9.27 -12.83
CA ALA A 41 -13.44 9.91 -11.53
C ALA A 41 -12.21 9.57 -10.69
N LEU A 42 -11.39 10.58 -10.42
CA LEU A 42 -10.17 10.50 -9.62
C LEU A 42 -10.46 11.05 -8.20
N PRO A 43 -10.40 10.23 -7.13
CA PRO A 43 -10.64 10.68 -5.76
C PRO A 43 -9.60 11.70 -5.33
N VAL A 44 -10.02 12.85 -4.80
CA VAL A 44 -9.11 13.90 -4.32
C VAL A 44 -9.35 14.22 -2.84
N HIS A 45 -8.33 14.70 -2.16
CA HIS A 45 -8.45 15.18 -0.78
C HIS A 45 -9.34 16.43 -0.69
N GLU A 46 -9.97 16.62 0.46
CA GLU A 46 -10.77 17.83 0.72
C GLU A 46 -9.87 19.07 0.66
N GLY A 47 -10.34 20.13 -0.02
CA GLY A 47 -9.58 21.35 -0.25
C GLY A 47 -8.75 21.37 -1.54
N PHE A 48 -8.82 20.32 -2.37
CA PHE A 48 -8.27 20.35 -3.73
C PHE A 48 -8.87 21.50 -4.55
N LEU A 49 -8.01 22.32 -5.14
CA LEU A 49 -8.37 23.39 -6.06
C LEU A 49 -8.02 22.94 -7.48
N SER A 50 -9.00 22.93 -8.36
CA SER A 50 -8.84 22.41 -9.71
C SER A 50 -8.15 23.38 -10.67
N ASP A 51 -7.81 24.58 -10.20
CA ASP A 51 -7.13 25.65 -10.96
C ASP A 51 -5.77 25.23 -11.55
N ALA A 52 -5.17 24.15 -11.04
CA ALA A 52 -3.91 23.59 -11.54
C ALA A 52 -4.09 22.63 -12.73
N ILE A 53 -5.32 22.27 -13.09
CA ILE A 53 -5.63 21.31 -14.16
C ILE A 53 -6.06 22.07 -15.41
N ASP A 54 -5.15 22.24 -16.36
CA ASP A 54 -5.37 22.94 -17.63
C ASP A 54 -6.07 22.06 -18.68
N MET A 55 -7.06 21.30 -18.24
CA MET A 55 -7.84 20.36 -19.06
C MET A 55 -9.32 20.45 -18.69
N GLU A 56 -10.22 19.97 -19.56
CA GLU A 56 -11.64 19.86 -19.21
C GLU A 56 -11.81 18.93 -18.01
N HIS A 57 -12.36 19.46 -16.92
CA HIS A 57 -12.57 18.72 -15.68
C HIS A 57 -13.81 19.25 -14.94
N ARG A 58 -14.37 18.41 -14.07
CA ARG A 58 -15.38 18.84 -13.10
C ARG A 58 -15.15 18.17 -11.75
N LEU A 59 -15.51 18.88 -10.67
CA LEU A 59 -15.54 18.30 -9.34
C LEU A 59 -16.95 17.83 -9.01
N GLU A 60 -17.08 16.56 -8.67
CA GLU A 60 -18.37 15.95 -8.35
C GLU A 60 -18.21 14.94 -7.21
N GLN A 61 -19.28 14.76 -6.43
CA GLN A 61 -19.34 13.72 -5.41
C GLN A 61 -19.70 12.40 -6.08
N VAL A 62 -18.81 11.42 -6.03
CA VAL A 62 -18.96 10.12 -6.69
C VAL A 62 -18.81 9.00 -5.67
N ASP A 63 -19.63 7.97 -5.80
CA ASP A 63 -19.45 6.70 -5.08
C ASP A 63 -18.19 5.98 -5.58
N VAL A 64 -17.21 5.81 -4.71
CA VAL A 64 -15.96 5.10 -5.01
C VAL A 64 -15.76 3.92 -4.05
N GLU A 65 -14.97 2.95 -4.51
CA GLU A 65 -14.59 1.81 -3.69
C GLU A 65 -13.28 2.12 -2.95
N PRO A 66 -13.12 1.65 -1.69
CA PRO A 66 -11.84 1.73 -1.02
C PRO A 66 -10.81 0.95 -1.85
N ALA A 67 -9.61 1.51 -1.96
CA ALA A 67 -8.49 0.82 -2.57
C ALA A 67 -8.22 -0.47 -1.80
N PRO A 68 -7.84 -1.56 -2.48
CA PRO A 68 -7.37 -2.74 -1.79
C PRO A 68 -6.20 -2.32 -0.87
N PRO A 69 -6.05 -2.98 0.29
CA PRO A 69 -4.95 -2.69 1.19
C PRO A 69 -3.64 -2.77 0.39
N ALA A 70 -2.78 -1.76 0.56
CA ALA A 70 -1.49 -1.73 -0.11
C ALA A 70 -0.76 -3.05 0.18
N ILE A 71 -0.32 -3.72 -0.87
CA ILE A 71 0.53 -4.91 -0.73
C ILE A 71 1.92 -4.39 -0.33
N ASP A 72 2.12 -4.18 0.96
CA ASP A 72 3.42 -3.86 1.55
C ASP A 72 3.95 -5.08 2.32
N PRO A 73 4.55 -6.05 1.61
CA PRO A 73 5.07 -7.26 2.23
C PRO A 73 6.16 -6.94 3.26
N HIS A 74 6.95 -5.90 3.03
CA HIS A 74 8.04 -5.53 3.94
C HIS A 74 7.51 -5.04 5.28
N SER A 75 6.59 -4.07 5.26
CA SER A 75 5.96 -3.58 6.50
C SER A 75 5.15 -4.67 7.17
N ARG A 76 4.49 -5.57 6.42
CA ARG A 76 3.75 -6.68 7.01
C ARG A 76 4.66 -7.62 7.79
N LEU A 77 5.77 -8.05 7.19
CA LEU A 77 6.74 -8.93 7.85
C LEU A 77 7.37 -8.24 9.07
N TYR A 78 7.79 -6.99 8.90
CA TYR A 78 8.37 -6.19 9.98
C TYR A 78 7.40 -6.06 11.16
N ASN A 79 6.16 -5.62 10.92
CA ASN A 79 5.15 -5.42 11.96
C ASN A 79 4.78 -6.74 12.65
N THR A 80 4.72 -7.83 11.89
CA THR A 80 4.46 -9.16 12.43
C THR A 80 5.56 -9.57 13.41
N ILE A 81 6.82 -9.39 13.05
CA ILE A 81 7.95 -9.71 13.92
C ILE A 81 8.00 -8.74 15.11
N ALA A 82 7.76 -7.45 14.90
CA ALA A 82 7.72 -6.44 15.97
C ALA A 82 6.64 -6.69 17.01
N SER A 83 5.58 -7.42 16.66
CA SER A 83 4.54 -7.83 17.59
C SER A 83 4.95 -8.97 18.54
N LEU A 84 6.03 -9.69 18.23
CA LEU A 84 6.54 -10.77 19.07
C LEU A 84 7.25 -10.22 20.31
N SER A 85 6.94 -10.79 21.47
CA SER A 85 7.64 -10.44 22.71
C SER A 85 9.09 -10.92 22.69
N GLY A 86 10.02 -10.08 23.17
CA GLY A 86 11.45 -10.43 23.26
C GLY A 86 12.27 -10.11 22.01
N VAL A 87 11.67 -9.48 21.00
CA VAL A 87 12.42 -8.99 19.83
C VAL A 87 13.17 -7.72 20.17
N SER A 88 14.49 -7.72 19.96
CA SER A 88 15.33 -6.55 20.12
C SER A 88 15.26 -5.65 18.89
N GLU A 89 15.54 -4.37 19.07
CA GLU A 89 15.60 -3.41 17.95
C GLU A 89 16.64 -3.83 16.90
N ALA A 90 17.76 -4.44 17.32
CA ALA A 90 18.78 -4.97 16.42
C ALA A 90 18.22 -6.09 15.50
N LEU A 91 17.40 -6.99 16.03
CA LEU A 91 16.74 -8.04 15.23
C LEU A 91 15.69 -7.45 14.29
N LEU A 92 14.97 -6.40 14.69
CA LEU A 92 14.02 -5.73 13.80
C LEU A 92 14.69 -5.08 12.59
N GLN A 93 15.89 -4.51 12.77
CA GLN A 93 16.64 -3.93 11.68
C GLN A 93 17.18 -4.97 10.68
N SER A 94 17.31 -6.24 11.10
CA SER A 94 17.75 -7.35 10.25
C SER A 94 16.62 -8.17 9.64
N VAL A 95 15.37 -7.74 9.79
CA VAL A 95 14.24 -8.34 9.09
C VAL A 95 14.48 -8.29 7.56
N PRO A 96 14.37 -9.43 6.85
CA PRO A 96 14.60 -9.48 5.42
C PRO A 96 13.69 -8.52 4.64
N LYS A 97 14.31 -7.61 3.88
CA LYS A 97 13.61 -6.68 2.97
C LYS A 97 13.40 -7.24 1.57
N LYS A 98 13.82 -8.48 1.30
CA LYS A 98 13.57 -9.15 0.03
C LYS A 98 13.06 -10.53 0.37
N TRP A 99 11.86 -10.84 -0.07
CA TRP A 99 11.25 -12.15 0.06
C TRP A 99 10.08 -12.25 -0.91
N GLU A 100 9.74 -13.47 -1.29
CA GLU A 100 8.64 -13.74 -2.21
C GLU A 100 7.70 -14.77 -1.59
N ARG A 101 6.41 -14.65 -1.87
CA ARG A 101 5.42 -15.66 -1.51
C ARG A 101 4.88 -16.32 -2.76
N LEU A 102 4.93 -17.64 -2.77
CA LEU A 102 4.38 -18.51 -3.80
C LEU A 102 3.33 -19.40 -3.13
N ASP A 103 2.09 -18.92 -3.06
CA ASP A 103 0.94 -19.57 -2.40
C ASP A 103 1.22 -19.94 -0.92
N ASP A 104 1.57 -21.19 -0.63
CA ASP A 104 1.91 -21.73 0.69
C ASP A 104 3.42 -21.70 0.99
N LEU A 105 4.25 -21.31 0.03
CA LEU A 105 5.69 -21.19 0.16
C LEU A 105 6.14 -19.74 0.32
N ILE A 106 7.14 -19.50 1.18
CA ILE A 106 7.84 -18.21 1.26
C ILE A 106 9.33 -18.44 1.00
N LEU A 107 9.86 -17.64 0.09
CA LEU A 107 11.27 -17.64 -0.29
C LEU A 107 11.98 -16.49 0.39
N PHE A 108 12.98 -16.82 1.19
CA PHE A 108 13.89 -15.86 1.78
C PHE A 108 15.28 -15.95 1.14
N PRO A 109 16.04 -14.84 1.12
CA PRO A 109 17.47 -14.85 0.89
C PRO A 109 18.15 -15.85 1.84
N LYS A 110 19.21 -16.50 1.36
CA LYS A 110 19.92 -17.54 2.12
C LYS A 110 20.46 -17.07 3.48
N ASP A 111 20.68 -15.77 3.61
CA ASP A 111 21.22 -15.06 4.77
C ASP A 111 20.12 -14.51 5.70
N ALA A 112 18.84 -14.71 5.36
CA ALA A 112 17.72 -14.35 6.21
C ALA A 112 17.75 -15.09 7.55
N PHE A 113 17.45 -14.36 8.62
CA PHE A 113 17.37 -14.89 9.99
C PHE A 113 18.66 -15.59 10.48
N GLN A 114 19.82 -15.25 9.91
CA GLN A 114 21.12 -15.80 10.34
C GLN A 114 21.87 -14.91 11.35
N GLU A 115 21.41 -13.67 11.57
CA GLU A 115 22.02 -12.81 12.57
C GLU A 115 21.82 -13.33 14.01
N GLN A 116 22.74 -12.94 14.89
CA GLN A 116 22.72 -13.40 16.28
C GLN A 116 21.41 -13.01 16.99
N GLY A 117 20.75 -14.01 17.57
CA GLY A 117 19.50 -13.83 18.33
C GLY A 117 18.27 -14.41 17.62
N TRP A 118 18.30 -14.60 16.30
CA TRP A 118 17.20 -15.21 15.55
C TRP A 118 16.93 -16.65 15.97
N GLU A 119 17.96 -17.46 16.20
CA GLU A 119 17.81 -18.85 16.64
C GLU A 119 17.01 -18.96 17.96
N SER A 120 17.35 -18.12 18.95
CA SER A 120 16.64 -18.07 20.23
C SER A 120 15.19 -17.66 20.06
N LEU A 121 14.92 -16.68 19.18
CA LEU A 121 13.56 -16.23 18.90
C LEU A 121 12.74 -17.32 18.19
N ILE A 122 13.32 -17.99 17.19
CA ILE A 122 12.67 -19.10 16.48
C ILE A 122 12.37 -20.27 17.44
N LEU A 123 13.28 -20.58 18.36
CA LEU A 123 13.05 -21.60 19.39
C LEU A 123 11.97 -21.19 20.41
N GLN A 124 11.88 -19.90 20.73
CA GLN A 124 10.85 -19.36 21.62
C GLN A 124 9.45 -19.41 20.97
N TYR A 125 9.38 -19.28 19.64
CA TYR A 125 8.13 -19.31 18.87
C TYR A 125 8.12 -20.48 17.88
N PRO A 126 7.65 -21.68 18.29
CA PRO A 126 7.58 -22.84 17.39
C PRO A 126 6.78 -22.59 16.10
N GLU A 127 5.81 -21.67 16.15
CA GLU A 127 4.98 -21.23 15.03
C GLU A 127 5.56 -20.02 14.28
N PHE A 128 6.85 -19.69 14.47
CA PHE A 128 7.47 -18.48 13.91
C PHE A 128 7.23 -18.36 12.40
N PHE A 129 7.49 -19.42 11.64
CA PHE A 129 7.30 -19.40 10.19
C PHE A 129 5.82 -19.35 9.79
N SER A 130 4.93 -19.96 10.59
CA SER A 130 3.48 -19.82 10.42
C SER A 130 3.00 -18.38 10.63
N ILE A 131 3.59 -17.67 11.59
CA ILE A 131 3.31 -16.27 11.91
C ILE A 131 3.82 -15.35 10.79
N VAL A 132 5.09 -15.55 10.38
CA VAL A 132 5.72 -14.85 9.25
C VAL A 132 4.96 -15.05 7.94
N ALA A 133 4.33 -16.22 7.78
CA ALA A 133 3.52 -16.56 6.62
C ALA A 133 2.06 -16.09 6.67
N ARG A 134 1.66 -15.25 7.63
CA ARG A 134 0.38 -14.53 7.55
C ARG A 134 0.51 -13.25 6.74
#